data_AF-A0A924D4W8-F1
#
_entry.id   AF-A0A924D4W8-F1
#
_cell.length_a   1.000
_cell.length_b   1.000
_cell.length_c   1.000
_cell.angle_alpha   90.00
_cell.angle_beta   90.00
_cell.angle_gamma   90.00
#
_symmetry.space_group_name_H-M   'P 1'
#
loop_
_entity.id
_entity.type
_entity.pdbx_description
1 polymer ?
#
loop_
_entity_poly.entity_id
_entity_poly.type
_entity_poly.pdbx_seq_one_letter_code
_entity_poly.pdbx_strand_id
1 'polypeptide(L)' 'MDRFTQEEIDKALVEIETLDRYTMCKYWRFAPPGTEIYFRSDLPTGVAFQKRLFVELGGFTPEISKQIGH' A
#
# COMPACT_ATOMS: atom_id res chain seq x y z
N MET A 1 2.55 -21.99 -6.24
CA MET A 1 2.46 -21.81 -4.78
C MET A 1 2.00 -20.39 -4.56
N ASP A 2 0.77 -20.22 -4.11
CA ASP A 2 0.30 -18.93 -3.62
C ASP A 2 1.22 -18.51 -2.48
N ARG A 3 1.96 -17.41 -2.70
CA ARG A 3 2.99 -16.92 -1.78
C ARG A 3 2.41 -16.37 -0.48
N PHE A 4 1.10 -16.12 -0.45
CA PHE A 4 0.37 -15.58 0.68
C PHE A 4 -0.86 -16.44 0.96
N THR A 5 -1.13 -16.68 2.24
CA THR A 5 -2.33 -17.36 2.71
C THR A 5 -3.53 -16.40 2.73
N GLN A 6 -4.75 -16.95 2.77
CA GLN A 6 -5.96 -16.14 2.89
C GLN A 6 -5.95 -15.27 4.16
N GLU A 7 -5.47 -15.80 5.29
CA GLU A 7 -5.33 -15.03 6.53
C GLU A 7 -4.39 -13.83 6.39
N GLU A 8 -3.29 -13.95 5.64
CA GLU A 8 -2.38 -12.84 5.38
C GLU A 8 -3.03 -11.77 4.49
N ILE A 9 -3.80 -12.20 3.49
CA ILE A 9 -4.55 -11.30 2.62
C ILE A 9 -5.59 -10.52 3.44
N ASP A 10 -6.36 -11.20 4.29
CA ASP A 10 -7.39 -10.56 5.11
C ASP A 10 -6.79 -9.58 6.12
N LYS A 11 -5.67 -9.94 6.76
CA LYS A 11 -4.92 -9.04 7.67
C LYS A 11 -4.41 -7.80 6.92
N ALA A 12 -3.83 -7.99 5.75
CA ALA A 12 -3.33 -6.90 4.92
C ALA A 12 -4.44 -5.95 4.48
N LEU A 13 -5.64 -6.46 4.16
CA LEU A 13 -6.80 -5.62 3.84
C LEU A 13 -7.21 -4.72 5.01
N VAL A 14 -7.25 -5.27 6.23
CA VAL A 14 -7.53 -4.48 7.44
C VAL A 14 -6.43 -3.46 7.70
N GLU A 15 -5.17 -3.85 7.54
CA GLU A 15 -4.03 -2.94 7.75
C GLU A 15 -4.10 -1.74 6.80
N ILE A 16 -4.41 -1.95 5.52
CA ILE A 16 -4.56 -0.87 4.52
C ILE A 16 -5.53 0.22 4.98
N GLU A 17 -6.64 -0.14 5.62
CA GLU A 17 -7.63 0.84 6.09
C GLU A 17 -7.06 1.76 7.18
N THR A 18 -6.13 1.23 7.98
CA THR A 18 -5.47 1.94 9.07
C THR A 18 -4.28 2.79 8.64
N LEU A 19 -3.71 2.54 7.45
CA LEU A 19 -2.55 3.27 6.97
C LEU A 19 -2.91 4.73 6.62
N ASP A 20 -2.08 5.65 7.10
CA ASP A 20 -2.17 7.05 6.71
C ASP A 20 -1.51 7.29 5.35
N ARG A 21 -1.86 8.42 4.72
CA ARG A 21 -1.38 8.80 3.39
C ARG A 21 0.15 8.80 3.28
N TYR A 22 0.84 9.29 4.31
CA TYR A 22 2.29 9.42 4.29
C TYR A 22 2.97 8.06 4.32
N THR A 23 2.50 7.16 5.19
CA THR A 23 2.99 5.77 5.25
C THR A 23 2.73 5.02 3.94
N MET A 24 1.53 5.15 3.38
CA MET A 24 1.23 4.54 2.08
C MET A 24 2.11 5.09 0.96
N CYS A 25 2.38 6.40 0.94
CA CYS A 25 3.31 6.99 -0.02
C CYS A 25 4.75 6.48 0.16
N LYS A 26 5.19 6.24 1.40
CA LYS A 26 6.50 5.62 1.68
C LYS A 26 6.57 4.21 1.13
N TYR A 27 5.56 3.39 1.39
CA TYR A 27 5.50 2.03 0.86
C TYR A 27 5.49 2.05 -0.67
N TRP A 28 4.69 2.91 -1.29
CA TRP A 28 4.64 3.07 -2.74
C TRP A 28 5.98 3.48 -3.35
N ARG A 29 6.72 4.39 -2.70
CA ARG A 29 8.00 4.90 -3.22
C ARG A 29 9.14 3.92 -3.05
N PHE A 30 9.24 3.26 -1.89
CA PHE A 30 10.43 2.50 -1.52
C PHE A 30 10.23 0.99 -1.56
N ALA A 31 8.98 0.51 -1.59
CA ALA A 31 8.63 -0.91 -1.56
C ALA A 31 9.49 -1.72 -0.57
N PRO A 32 9.51 -1.35 0.72
CA PRO A 32 10.38 -2.02 1.69
C PRO A 32 10.02 -3.52 1.80
N PRO A 33 10.96 -4.39 2.21
CA PRO A 33 10.69 -5.81 2.37
C PRO A 33 9.46 -6.06 3.26
N GLY A 34 8.58 -6.97 2.86
CA GLY A 34 7.32 -7.28 3.54
C GLY A 34 6.10 -6.55 2.98
N THR A 35 6.28 -5.58 2.08
CA THR A 35 5.17 -4.85 1.44
C THR A 35 4.69 -5.46 0.13
N GLU A 36 5.27 -6.59 -0.31
CA GLU A 36 4.93 -7.19 -1.60
C GLU A 36 3.45 -7.50 -1.73
N ILE A 37 2.79 -7.89 -0.64
CA ILE A 37 1.35 -8.19 -0.60
C ILE A 37 0.49 -7.01 -1.05
N TYR A 38 0.95 -5.77 -0.87
CA TYR A 38 0.24 -4.54 -1.26
C TYR A 38 0.41 -4.16 -2.74
N PHE A 39 1.35 -4.78 -3.45
CA PHE A 39 1.68 -4.42 -4.83
C PHE A 39 1.38 -5.54 -5.85
N ARG A 40 0.68 -6.58 -5.41
CA ARG A 40 0.22 -7.69 -6.25
C ARG A 40 -1.08 -7.33 -6.96
N SER A 41 -1.07 -7.32 -8.28
CA SER A 41 -2.28 -7.06 -9.10
C SER A 41 -3.26 -8.23 -9.14
N ASP A 42 -2.80 -9.43 -8.83
CA ASP A 42 -3.58 -10.67 -8.71
C ASP A 42 -4.26 -10.83 -7.35
N LEU A 43 -3.96 -9.97 -6.37
CA LEU A 43 -4.56 -10.00 -5.03
C LEU A 43 -5.48 -8.79 -4.80
N PRO A 44 -6.56 -8.95 -4.02
CA PRO A 44 -7.46 -7.84 -3.68
C PRO A 44 -6.75 -6.73 -2.89
N THR A 45 -5.67 -7.06 -2.17
CA THR A 45 -4.83 -6.12 -1.42
C THR A 45 -4.21 -5.06 -2.32
N GLY A 46 -3.79 -5.40 -3.55
CA GLY A 46 -3.25 -4.42 -4.49
C GLY A 46 -4.28 -3.40 -4.95
N VAL A 47 -5.51 -3.87 -5.20
CA VAL A 47 -6.64 -3.00 -5.58
C VAL A 47 -7.03 -2.11 -4.41
N ALA A 48 -7.13 -2.67 -3.19
CA ALA A 48 -7.47 -1.93 -1.98
C ALA A 48 -6.43 -0.85 -1.66
N PHE A 49 -5.14 -1.19 -1.73
CA PHE A 49 -4.04 -0.25 -1.49
C PHE A 49 -4.10 0.93 -2.46
N GLN A 50 -4.27 0.67 -3.76
CA GLN A 50 -4.35 1.74 -4.76
C GLN A 50 -5.59 2.61 -4.58
N LYS A 51 -6.76 2.01 -4.30
CA LYS A 51 -7.98 2.75 -4.04
C LYS A 51 -7.81 3.69 -2.83
N ARG A 52 -7.30 3.17 -1.72
CA ARG A 52 -7.09 3.96 -0.51
C ARG A 52 -6.10 5.10 -0.75
N LEU A 53 -4.95 4.82 -1.38
CA LEU A 53 -3.93 5.83 -1.63
C LEU A 53 -4.40 6.90 -2.64
N PHE A 54 -4.86 6.49 -3.83
CA PHE A 54 -5.11 7.42 -4.95
C PHE A 54 -6.52 8.01 -4.98
N VAL A 55 -7.53 7.29 -4.48
CA VAL A 55 -8.93 7.76 -4.50
C VAL A 55 -9.32 8.40 -3.17
N GLU A 56 -9.03 7.75 -2.04
CA GLU A 56 -9.51 8.23 -0.73
C GLU A 56 -8.57 9.26 -0.10
N LEU A 57 -7.26 9.06 -0.21
CA LEU A 57 -6.25 9.91 0.44
C LEU A 57 -5.67 11.00 -0.48
N GLY A 58 -6.08 11.04 -1.74
CA GLY A 58 -5.68 12.08 -2.70
C GLY A 58 -4.30 11.86 -3.35
N GLY A 59 -3.77 10.64 -3.28
CA GLY A 59 -2.62 10.18 -4.06
C GLY A 59 -1.26 10.64 -3.58
N PHE A 60 -0.24 10.27 -4.36
CA PHE A 60 1.15 10.61 -4.10
C PHE A 60 1.54 11.91 -4.81
N THR A 61 1.57 13.02 -4.08
CA THR A 61 1.86 14.36 -4.63
C THR A 61 3.34 14.68 -4.66
N PRO A 62 3.79 15.63 -5.51
CA PRO A 62 5.16 16.13 -5.50
C PRO A 62 5.62 16.64 -4.14
N GLU A 63 4.75 17.29 -3.36
CA GLU A 63 5.07 17.76 -2.01
C GLU A 63 5.40 16.60 -1.07
N ILE A 64 4.57 15.55 -1.05
CA ILE A 64 4.82 14.35 -0.25
C ILE A 64 6.09 13.63 -0.75
N SER A 65 6.30 13.56 -2.06
CA SER A 65 7.52 12.98 -2.63
C SER A 65 8.79 13.70 -2.18
N LYS A 66 8.74 15.03 -2.04
CA LYS A 66 9.87 15.82 -1.52
C LYS A 66 10.08 15.52 -0.05
N GLN A 67 9.02 15.56 0.77
CA GLN A 67 9.10 15.27 2.21
C GLN A 67 9.67 13.88 2.52
N ILE A 68 9.30 12.86 1.74
CA ILE A 68 9.76 11.48 1.93
C ILE A 68 11.14 11.23 1.32
N GLY A 69 11.54 12.00 0.32
CA GLY A 69 12.78 11.79 -0.45
C GLY A 69 14.04 12.42 0.15
N HIS A 70 14.02 12.77 1.44
CA HIS A 70 15.15 13.35 2.17
C HIS A 70 15.99 12.28 2.88
#